data_AF-A0A3D5BYY1-F1
#
_entry.id   AF-A0A3D5BYY1-F1
#
_cell.length_a   1.000
_cell.length_b   1.000
_cell.length_c   1.000
_cell.angle_alpha   90.00
_cell.angle_beta   90.00
_cell.angle_gamma   90.00
#
_symmetry.space_group_name_H-M   'P 1'
#
loop_
_entity.id
_entity.type
_entity.pdbx_description
1 polymer ?
#
loop_
_entity_poly.entity_id
_entity_poly.type
_entity_poly.pdbx_seq_one_letter_code
_entity_poly.pdbx_strand_id
1 'polypeptide(L)'
;LEQQLALIQSRLIVLLGRYALNAFFPEARISRARGVARRLHGRTFLPVYHPAAALRQFKLRDVLAEDFQMIPKLLADASSAEADPPTPPSTRQLSLFS
;
A
#
# COMPACT_ATOMS: atom_id res chain seq x y z
N LEU A 1 -7.42 -12.42 2.67
CA LEU A 1 -6.43 -11.39 2.30
C LEU A 1 -5.78 -10.78 3.53
N GLU A 2 -6.54 -10.34 4.54
CA GLU A 2 -6.00 -9.72 5.76
C GLU A 2 -4.98 -10.59 6.50
N GLN A 3 -5.25 -11.90 6.64
CA GLN A 3 -4.30 -12.84 7.26
C GLN A 3 -2.96 -12.93 6.51
N GLN A 4 -2.98 -12.89 5.17
CA GLN A 4 -1.74 -12.91 4.37
C GLN A 4 -0.95 -11.62 4.54
N LEU A 5 -1.65 -10.48 4.60
CA LEU A 5 -1.03 -9.19 4.86
C LEU A 5 -0.43 -9.11 6.27
N ALA A 6 -1.06 -9.71 7.27
CA ALA A 6 -0.52 -9.78 8.63
C ALA A 6 0.78 -10.59 8.69
N LEU A 7 0.84 -11.73 7.98
CA LEU A 7 2.00 -12.63 7.99
C LEU A 7 3.18 -12.13 7.15
N ILE A 8 2.93 -11.57 5.96
CA ILE A 8 4.00 -11.18 5.02
C ILE A 8 4.65 -9.85 5.41
N GLN A 9 3.95 -9.00 6.18
CA GLN A 9 4.42 -7.67 6.60
C GLN A 9 5.03 -6.87 5.44
N SER A 10 4.33 -6.84 4.30
CA SER A 10 4.84 -6.21 3.09
C SER A 10 5.02 -4.69 3.25
N ARG A 11 6.21 -4.22 2.86
CA ARG A 11 6.60 -2.80 2.87
C ARG A 11 5.85 -1.98 1.82
N LEU A 12 5.56 -2.61 0.68
CA LEU A 12 4.81 -2.06 -0.45
C LEU A 12 3.75 -3.06 -0.91
N ILE A 13 2.53 -2.57 -1.14
CA ILE A 13 1.40 -3.34 -1.67
C ILE A 13 0.92 -2.68 -2.96
N VAL A 14 0.99 -3.39 -4.08
CA VAL A 14 0.50 -2.89 -5.38
C VAL A 14 -0.96 -3.31 -5.57
N LEU A 15 -1.85 -2.32 -5.73
CA LEU A 15 -3.29 -2.55 -5.89
C LEU A 15 -3.65 -2.57 -7.38
N LEU A 16 -3.97 -3.76 -7.90
CA LEU A 16 -4.27 -3.96 -9.32
C LEU A 16 -5.75 -3.64 -9.62
N GLY A 17 -5.99 -2.44 -10.13
CA GLY A 17 -7.29 -1.98 -10.60
C GLY A 17 -8.25 -1.56 -9.48
N ARG A 18 -9.49 -1.25 -9.89
CA ARG A 18 -10.52 -0.68 -9.02
C ARG A 18 -10.93 -1.60 -7.86
N TYR A 19 -11.05 -2.90 -8.10
CA TYR A 19 -11.51 -3.83 -7.06
C TYR A 19 -10.52 -3.89 -5.90
N ALA A 20 -9.22 -4.03 -6.20
CA ALA A 20 -8.17 -4.00 -5.19
C ALA A 20 -8.08 -2.63 -4.50
N LEU A 21 -8.23 -1.53 -5.26
CA LEU A 21 -8.26 -0.19 -4.68
C LEU A 21 -9.40 -0.02 -3.68
N ASN A 22 -10.62 -0.39 -4.05
CA ASN A 22 -11.80 -0.19 -3.22
C ASN A 22 -11.81 -1.04 -1.95
N ALA A 23 -11.07 -2.15 -1.93
CA ALA A 23 -10.90 -2.96 -0.73
C ALA A 23 -10.16 -2.21 0.40
N PHE A 24 -9.29 -1.24 0.06
CA PHE A 24 -8.55 -0.42 1.03
C PHE A 24 -8.99 1.04 1.05
N PHE A 25 -9.53 1.55 -0.06
CA PHE A 25 -9.92 2.94 -0.27
C PHE A 25 -11.26 3.00 -1.01
N PRO A 26 -12.40 2.76 -0.33
CA PRO A 26 -13.71 2.59 -0.97
C PRO A 26 -14.17 3.81 -1.79
N GLU A 27 -13.80 5.02 -1.37
CA GLU A 27 -14.16 6.28 -2.04
C GLU A 27 -13.20 6.66 -3.18
N ALA A 28 -12.10 5.94 -3.36
CA ALA A 28 -11.08 6.31 -4.33
C ALA A 28 -11.44 5.85 -5.75
N ARG A 29 -11.29 6.77 -6.71
CA ARG A 29 -11.43 6.43 -8.14
C ARG A 29 -10.06 6.10 -8.72
N ILE A 30 -9.95 4.93 -9.36
CA ILE A 30 -8.68 4.45 -9.94
C ILE A 30 -8.07 5.43 -10.95
N SER A 31 -8.89 6.12 -11.73
CA SER A 31 -8.43 7.13 -12.70
C SER A 31 -7.70 8.32 -12.07
N ARG A 32 -7.97 8.62 -10.79
CA ARG A 32 -7.31 9.71 -10.03
C ARG A 32 -6.30 9.21 -9.01
N ALA A 33 -6.45 7.97 -8.55
CA ALA A 33 -5.62 7.39 -7.48
C ALA A 33 -4.41 6.61 -8.01
N ARG A 34 -4.41 6.23 -9.31
CA ARG A 34 -3.29 5.52 -9.92
C ARG A 34 -2.00 6.33 -9.88
N GLY A 35 -0.86 5.65 -9.82
CA GLY A 35 0.45 6.29 -9.89
C GLY A 35 0.79 7.19 -8.69
N VAL A 36 -0.05 7.21 -7.65
CA VAL A 36 0.20 7.97 -6.42
C VAL A 36 0.22 7.00 -5.26
N ALA A 37 1.40 6.84 -4.65
CA ALA A 37 1.55 6.03 -3.47
C ALA A 37 0.80 6.63 -2.27
N ARG A 38 0.15 5.78 -1.49
CA ARG A 38 -0.60 6.16 -0.28
C ARG A 38 -0.11 5.36 0.90
N ARG A 39 0.00 5.99 2.07
CA ARG A 39 0.33 5.29 3.32
C ARG A 39 -0.93 5.01 4.12
N LEU A 40 -1.07 3.79 4.60
CA LEU A 40 -2.17 3.36 5.48
C LEU A 40 -1.64 2.29 6.42
N HIS A 41 -1.91 2.41 7.73
CA HIS A 41 -1.46 1.46 8.77
C HIS A 41 0.05 1.12 8.70
N GLY A 42 0.90 2.13 8.49
CA GLY A 42 2.35 1.95 8.39
C GLY A 42 2.85 1.28 7.10
N ARG A 43 1.97 1.02 6.13
CA ARG A 43 2.31 0.37 4.86
C ARG A 43 2.09 1.30 3.69
N THR A 44 2.88 1.11 2.64
CA THR A 44 2.73 1.88 1.39
C THR A 44 1.91 1.09 0.39
N PHE A 45 0.91 1.73 -0.22
CA PHE A 45 0.02 1.18 -1.22
C PHE A 45 0.20 1.94 -2.53
N LEU A 46 0.41 1.23 -3.63
CA LEU A 46 0.52 1.80 -4.98
C LEU A 46 -0.64 1.31 -5.85
N PRO A 47 -1.66 2.13 -6.10
CA PRO A 47 -2.71 1.80 -7.04
C PRO A 47 -2.22 1.88 -8.47
N VAL A 48 -2.52 0.85 -9.27
CA VAL A 48 -2.17 0.77 -10.69
C VAL A 48 -3.35 0.23 -11.49
N TYR A 49 -3.34 0.40 -12.80
CA TYR A 49 -4.36 -0.26 -13.63
C TYR A 49 -4.21 -1.78 -13.61
N HIS A 50 -5.33 -2.50 -13.71
CA HIS A 50 -5.29 -3.95 -13.76
C HIS A 50 -4.59 -4.41 -15.07
N PRO A 51 -3.66 -5.38 -15.02
CA PRO A 51 -2.92 -5.83 -16.20
C PRO A 51 -3.83 -6.25 -17.37
N ALA A 52 -4.97 -6.89 -17.08
CA ALA A 52 -5.94 -7.27 -18.10
C ALA A 52 -6.50 -6.06 -18.91
N ALA A 53 -6.61 -4.87 -18.32
CA ALA A 53 -7.01 -3.66 -19.03
C ALA A 53 -5.86 -3.15 -19.93
N ALA A 54 -4.62 -3.22 -19.44
CA ALA A 54 -3.44 -2.91 -20.22
C ALA A 54 -3.23 -3.86 -21.41
N LEU A 55 -3.62 -5.13 -21.31
CA LEU A 55 -3.56 -6.07 -22.45
C LEU A 55 -4.50 -5.68 -23.59
N ARG A 56 -5.63 -5.03 -23.30
CA ARG A 56 -6.65 -4.65 -24.30
C ARG A 56 -6.44 -3.25 -24.88
N GLN A 57 -5.84 -2.34 -24.13
CA GLN A 57 -5.57 -0.97 -24.57
C GLN A 57 -4.07 -0.66 -24.49
N PHE A 58 -3.43 -0.49 -25.64
CA PHE A 58 -2.00 -0.20 -25.72
C PHE A 58 -1.59 1.03 -24.90
N LYS A 59 -2.37 2.11 -24.92
CA LYS A 59 -2.11 3.31 -24.10
C LYS A 59 -2.04 3.04 -22.60
N LEU A 60 -2.74 2.02 -22.10
CA LEU A 60 -2.70 1.65 -20.69
C LEU A 60 -1.46 0.82 -20.34
N ARG A 61 -0.76 0.23 -21.32
CA ARG A 61 0.50 -0.48 -21.09
C ARG A 61 1.62 0.47 -20.70
N ASP A 62 1.79 1.55 -21.46
CA ASP A 62 2.84 2.55 -21.19
C ASP A 62 2.63 3.17 -19.82
N VAL A 63 1.38 3.53 -19.56
CA VAL A 63 0.89 4.10 -18.32
C VAL A 63 1.07 3.13 -17.13
N LEU A 64 0.90 1.82 -17.32
CA LEU A 64 1.23 0.80 -16.31
C LEU A 64 2.74 0.66 -16.10
N ALA A 65 3.54 0.71 -17.17
CA ALA A 65 4.99 0.62 -17.07
C ALA A 65 5.57 1.81 -16.29
N GLU A 66 5.07 3.02 -16.53
CA GLU A 66 5.43 4.22 -15.77
C GLU A 66 5.13 4.07 -14.28
N ASP A 67 3.94 3.54 -13.92
CA ASP A 67 3.61 3.32 -12.52
C ASP A 67 4.60 2.34 -11.85
N PHE A 68 5.00 1.28 -12.56
CA PHE A 68 5.92 0.29 -12.05
C PHE A 68 7.35 0.84 -11.89
N GLN A 69 7.75 1.81 -12.70
CA GLN A 69 9.05 2.48 -12.55
C GLN A 69 9.17 3.24 -11.22
N MET A 70 8.07 3.55 -10.54
CA MET A 70 8.12 4.18 -9.22
C MET A 70 8.43 3.19 -8.09
N ILE A 71 8.28 1.88 -8.30
CA ILE A 71 8.45 0.86 -7.27
C ILE A 71 9.83 0.91 -6.61
N PRO A 72 10.96 0.99 -7.35
CA PRO A 72 12.29 1.04 -6.73
C PRO A 72 12.44 2.23 -5.78
N LYS A 73 11.93 3.40 -6.19
CA LYS A 73 11.95 4.62 -5.37
C LYS A 73 11.12 4.46 -4.09
N LEU A 74 9.90 3.93 -4.22
CA LEU A 74 9.02 3.70 -3.08
C LEU A 74 9.59 2.67 -2.09
N LEU A 75 10.31 1.66 -2.58
CA LEU A 75 11.00 0.68 -1.73
C LEU A 75 12.19 1.30 -1.00
N ALA A 76 12.95 2.19 -1.64
CA ALA A 76 14.02 2.94 -0.97
C ALA A 76 13.44 3.83 0.15
N ASP A 77 12.40 4.61 -0.16
CA ASP A 77 11.73 5.50 0.79
C ASP A 77 11.08 4.73 1.96
N ALA A 78 10.58 3.53 1.71
CA ALA A 78 10.05 2.65 2.76
C ALA A 78 11.14 2.08 3.67
N SER A 79 12.39 1.95 3.19
CA SER A 79 13.51 1.38 3.97
C SER A 79 13.98 2.36 5.02
N SER A 80 13.98 3.64 4.68
CA SER A 80 14.34 4.72 5.60
C SER A 80 13.29 4.93 6.70
N ALA A 81 12.07 4.42 6.51
CA ALA A 81 10.95 4.58 7.43
C ALA A 81 10.75 3.42 8.43
N GLU A 82 11.54 2.34 8.33
CA GLU A 82 11.49 1.20 9.26
C GLU A 82 12.10 1.50 10.65
N ALA A 83 12.56 2.73 10.90
CA ALA A 83 13.14 3.16 12.16
C ALA A 83 12.11 3.69 13.19
N ASP A 84 10.85 3.25 13.13
CA ASP A 84 9.88 3.53 14.18
C ASP A 84 9.35 2.19 14.73
N PRO A 85 9.86 1.70 15.86
CA PRO A 85 9.31 0.51 16.49
C PRO A 85 7.84 0.79 16.85
N PRO A 86 6.95 -0.23 16.79
CA PRO A 86 5.60 -0.06 17.30
C PRO A 86 5.71 0.31 18.78
N THR A 87 5.32 1.54 19.12
CA THR A 87 5.20 1.99 20.50
C THR A 87 4.37 0.94 21.24
N PRO A 88 4.94 0.19 22.21
CA PRO A 88 4.11 -0.69 23.00
C PRO A 88 3.04 0.18 23.67
N PRO A 89 1.76 -0.26 23.69
CA PRO A 89 0.73 0.48 24.39
C PRO A 89 1.18 0.62 25.85
N SER A 90 1.20 1.86 26.33
CA SER A 90 1.53 2.22 27.71
C SER A 90 0.78 1.29 28.66
N THR A 91 1.49 0.33 29.26
CA THR A 91 0.91 -0.56 30.25
C THR A 91 0.70 0.29 31.50
N ARG A 92 -0.53 0.73 31.73
CA ARG A 92 -0.93 1.38 32.97
C ARG A 92 -0.94 0.31 34.06
N GLN A 93 0.21 0.12 34.70
CA GLN A 93 0.34 -0.69 35.91
C GLN A 93 -0.53 -0.05 37.00
N LEU A 94 -1.71 -0.63 37.22
CA LEU A 94 -2.55 -0.28 38.35
C LEU A 94 -1.89 -0.84 39.60
N SER A 95 -1.33 0.04 40.42
CA SER A 95 -0.89 -0.26 41.78
C SER A 95 -2.10 -0.69 42.61
N LEU A 96 -2.31 -2.01 42.73
CA LEU A 96 -3.38 -2.63 43.51
C LEU A 96 -2.87 -3.18 44.85
N PHE A 97 -2.05 -2.42 45.56
CA PHE A 97 -1.77 -2.68 46.97
C PHE A 97 -1.70 -1.36 47.74
N SER A 98 -2.76 -1.10 48.53
CA SER A 98 -2.77 -0.25 49.73
C SER A 98 -3.80 -0.84 50.68
#